data_AF-A0A2V5RP61-F1
#
_entry.id   AF-A0A2V5RP61-F1
#
_cell.length_a   1.000
_cell.length_b   1.000
_cell.length_c   1.000
_cell.angle_alpha   90.00
_cell.angle_beta   90.00
_cell.angle_gamma   90.00
#
_symmetry.space_group_name_H-M   'P 1'
#
loop_
_entity.id
_entity.type
_entity.pdbx_description
1 polymer ?
#
loop_
_entity_poly.entity_id
_entity_poly.type
_entity_poly.pdbx_seq_one_letter_code
_entity_poly.pdbx_strand_id
1 'polypeptide(L)'
;MFAEATQLDKALEVDCYPDRQDLNLALLKIARKHGTRISLGTDAHHPWQLEFIELGLAAILRAKLPAERIVNFMPKEELKSWIQTVRTRSVARK
;
A
#
# COMPACT_ATOMS: atom_id res chain seq x y z
N MET A 1 -3.20 14.70 1.42
CA MET A 1 -3.43 13.35 0.86
C MET A 1 -3.14 12.25 1.87
N PHE A 2 -1.90 12.00 2.30
CA PHE A 2 -1.55 10.93 3.27
C PHE A 2 -2.34 10.95 4.60
N ALA A 3 -2.45 12.12 5.24
CA ALA A 3 -3.20 12.26 6.49
C ALA A 3 -4.68 11.88 6.32
N GLU A 4 -5.31 12.34 5.22
CA GLU A 4 -6.69 12.00 4.88
C GLU A 4 -6.83 10.50 4.59
N ALA A 5 -5.92 9.91 3.81
CA ALA A 5 -5.92 8.48 3.54
C ALA A 5 -5.84 7.66 4.85
N THR A 6 -5.00 8.07 5.80
CA THR A 6 -4.97 7.47 7.15
C THR A 6 -6.31 7.61 7.87
N GLN A 7 -6.90 8.81 7.90
CA GLN A 7 -8.19 9.05 8.57
C GLN A 7 -9.36 8.26 7.96
N LEU A 8 -9.33 8.10 6.63
CA LEU A 8 -10.32 7.32 5.88
C LEU A 8 -10.01 5.82 5.85
N ASP A 9 -8.92 5.40 6.49
CA ASP A 9 -8.46 4.02 6.53
C ASP A 9 -8.16 3.43 5.14
N LYS A 10 -7.72 4.27 4.20
CA LYS A 10 -7.38 3.91 2.82
C LYS A 10 -5.90 3.52 2.70
N ALA A 11 -5.63 2.48 1.92
CA ALA A 11 -4.28 2.16 1.51
C ALA A 11 -3.90 3.01 0.28
N LEU A 12 -2.64 3.43 0.20
CA LEU A 12 -2.04 3.99 -1.00
C LEU A 12 -1.16 2.94 -1.67
N GLU A 13 -1.13 2.93 -2.99
CA GLU A 13 -0.37 1.96 -3.75
C GLU A 13 1.10 2.37 -3.88
N VAL A 14 1.98 1.36 -3.83
CA VAL A 14 3.32 1.39 -4.39
C VAL A 14 3.31 0.49 -5.59
N ASP A 15 3.31 1.14 -6.74
CA ASP A 15 3.55 0.54 -8.03
C ASP A 15 5.03 0.19 -8.13
N CYS A 16 5.28 -1.11 -8.18
CA CYS A 16 6.61 -1.70 -8.17
C CYS A 16 7.21 -1.75 -9.57
N TYR A 17 6.49 -1.33 -10.61
CA TYR A 17 7.00 -1.35 -11.98
C TYR A 17 8.24 -0.44 -12.10
N PRO A 18 9.34 -0.90 -12.75
CA PRO A 18 10.64 -0.24 -12.70
C PRO A 18 10.67 1.24 -13.12
N ASP A 19 9.88 1.62 -14.13
CA ASP A 19 9.79 2.98 -14.67
C ASP A 19 8.80 3.88 -13.90
N ARG A 20 8.01 3.30 -12.98
CA ARG A 20 7.05 4.01 -12.13
C ARG A 20 7.61 4.28 -10.75
N GLN A 21 7.82 3.23 -9.97
CA GLN A 21 8.22 3.31 -8.55
C GLN A 21 7.44 4.37 -7.77
N ASP A 22 6.11 4.35 -7.90
CA ASP A 22 5.19 5.33 -7.33
C ASP A 22 4.28 4.66 -6.31
N LEU A 23 4.39 4.90 -5.01
CA LEU A 23 5.11 6.00 -4.37
C LEU A 23 6.63 5.84 -4.30
N ASN A 24 7.33 6.94 -4.60
CA ASN A 24 8.78 7.01 -4.44
C ASN A 24 9.22 7.04 -2.95
N LEU A 25 10.52 6.86 -2.72
CA LEU A 25 11.09 6.77 -1.36
C LEU A 25 10.81 7.99 -0.46
N ALA A 26 10.73 9.20 -1.02
CA ALA A 26 10.42 10.41 -0.25
C ALA A 26 8.97 10.40 0.23
N LEU A 27 8.05 10.03 -0.65
CA LEU A 27 6.63 9.89 -0.35
C LEU A 27 6.36 8.75 0.64
N LEU A 28 7.09 7.63 0.54
CA LEU A 28 6.99 6.53 1.51
C LEU A 28 7.39 6.94 2.93
N LYS A 29 8.38 7.83 3.09
CA LYS A 29 8.73 8.39 4.41
C LYS A 29 7.61 9.27 4.97
N ILE A 30 6.88 9.98 4.12
CA ILE A 30 5.70 10.77 4.50
C ILE A 30 4.56 9.83 4.90
N ALA A 31 4.27 8.80 4.10
CA ALA A 31 3.28 7.77 4.42
C ALA A 31 3.55 7.12 5.78
N ARG A 32 4.81 6.76 6.05
CA ARG A 32 5.25 6.25 7.35
C ARG A 32 4.98 7.23 8.49
N LYS A 33 5.30 8.52 8.32
CA LYS A 33 5.05 9.56 9.33
C LYS A 33 3.56 9.67 9.69
N HIS A 34 2.68 9.47 8.72
CA HIS A 34 1.23 9.51 8.92
C HIS A 34 0.61 8.15 9.29
N GLY A 35 1.39 7.07 9.35
CA GLY A 35 0.86 5.71 9.57
C GLY A 35 -0.10 5.22 8.48
N THR A 36 0.03 5.75 7.26
CA THR A 36 -0.82 5.40 6.13
C THR A 36 -0.58 3.94 5.74
N ARG A 37 -1.65 3.18 5.46
CA ARG A 37 -1.50 1.82 4.94
C ARG A 37 -0.98 1.84 3.51
N ILE A 38 -0.20 0.84 3.15
CA ILE A 38 0.41 0.67 1.84
C ILE A 38 -0.05 -0.65 1.21
N SER A 39 -0.34 -0.61 -0.09
CA SER A 39 -0.51 -1.77 -0.95
C SER A 39 0.65 -1.84 -1.94
N LEU A 40 1.19 -3.03 -2.18
CA LEU A 40 2.19 -3.29 -3.20
C LEU A 40 1.52 -3.94 -4.41
N GLY A 41 1.77 -3.39 -5.60
CA GLY A 41 1.29 -3.91 -6.88
C GLY A 41 2.39 -3.80 -7.93
N THR A 42 2.54 -4.79 -8.80
CA THR A 42 3.60 -4.78 -9.84
C THR A 42 3.16 -4.18 -11.16
N ASP A 43 1.89 -3.79 -11.28
CA ASP A 43 1.25 -3.36 -12.53
C ASP A 43 1.55 -4.31 -13.71
N ALA A 44 1.53 -5.62 -13.43
CA ALA A 44 1.95 -6.64 -14.38
C ALA A 44 0.94 -6.80 -15.53
N HIS A 45 1.42 -6.58 -16.75
CA HIS A 45 0.78 -6.87 -18.03
C HIS A 45 1.33 -8.16 -18.68
N HIS A 46 2.43 -8.70 -18.13
CA HIS A 46 2.99 -10.01 -18.49
C HIS A 46 3.47 -10.77 -17.23
N PRO A 47 3.45 -12.13 -17.22
CA PRO A 47 3.78 -12.91 -16.02
C PRO A 47 5.16 -12.63 -15.41
N TRP A 48 6.18 -12.40 -16.24
CA TRP A 48 7.54 -12.10 -15.79
C TRP A 48 7.64 -10.77 -15.02
N GLN A 49 6.67 -9.87 -15.18
CA GLN A 49 6.65 -8.59 -14.47
C GLN A 49 6.23 -8.74 -13.00
N LEU A 50 5.73 -9.91 -12.58
CA LEU A 50 5.47 -10.19 -11.16
C LEU A 50 6.76 -10.17 -10.31
N GLU A 51 7.92 -10.38 -10.93
CA GLU A 51 9.24 -10.31 -10.27
C GLU A 51 9.56 -8.89 -9.79
N PHE A 52 8.93 -7.86 -10.36
CA PHE A 52 9.16 -6.48 -9.95
C PHE A 52 8.71 -6.17 -8.52
N ILE A 53 7.98 -7.07 -7.86
CA ILE A 53 7.63 -6.94 -6.44
C ILE A 53 8.86 -6.71 -5.56
N GLU A 54 10.03 -7.22 -5.96
CA GLU A 54 11.31 -7.01 -5.27
C GLU A 54 11.70 -5.54 -5.17
N LEU A 55 11.41 -4.74 -6.20
CA LEU A 55 11.68 -3.29 -6.20
C LEU A 55 10.82 -2.57 -5.15
N GLY A 56 9.54 -2.94 -5.07
CA GLY A 56 8.63 -2.44 -4.04
C GLY A 56 9.12 -2.79 -2.63
N LEU A 57 9.48 -4.06 -2.40
CA LEU A 57 10.02 -4.52 -1.13
C LEU A 57 11.30 -3.76 -0.74
N ALA A 58 12.21 -3.54 -1.70
CA ALA A 58 13.43 -2.76 -1.47
C ALA A 58 13.10 -1.30 -1.08
N ALA A 59 12.10 -0.68 -1.71
CA ALA A 59 11.65 0.67 -1.37
C ALA A 59 11.05 0.74 0.04
N ILE A 60 10.21 -0.24 0.42
CA ILE A 60 9.64 -0.39 1.75
C ILE A 60 10.73 -0.50 2.83
N LEU A 61 11.72 -1.36 2.60
CA LEU A 61 12.85 -1.56 3.53
C LEU A 61 13.66 -0.28 3.69
N ARG A 62 13.98 0.42 2.59
CA ARG A 62 14.70 1.70 2.62
C ARG A 62 13.89 2.81 3.32
N ALA A 63 12.56 2.79 3.16
CA ALA A 63 11.66 3.71 3.85
C ALA A 63 11.46 3.35 5.34
N LYS A 64 11.87 2.14 5.76
CA LYS A 64 11.60 1.57 7.10
C LYS A 64 10.11 1.62 7.44
N LEU A 65 9.26 1.22 6.49
CA LEU A 65 7.82 1.11 6.71
C LEU A 65 7.53 -0.11 7.60
N PRO A 66 6.72 0.04 8.66
CA PRO A 66 6.32 -1.08 9.51
C PRO A 66 5.47 -2.10 8.74
N ALA A 67 5.73 -3.38 8.97
CA ALA A 67 5.07 -4.49 8.28
C ALA A 67 3.55 -4.48 8.48
N GLU A 68 3.09 -4.04 9.66
CA GLU A 68 1.68 -3.97 10.05
C GLU A 68 0.90 -2.91 9.25
N ARG A 69 1.61 -2.03 8.52
CA ARG A 69 1.01 -1.04 7.61
C ARG A 69 0.95 -1.52 6.16
N ILE A 70 1.44 -2.72 5.84
CA ILE A 70 1.45 -3.25 4.47
C ILE A 70 0.34 -4.29 4.33
N VAL A 71 -0.67 -4.00 3.50
CA VAL A 71 -1.88 -4.85 3.40
C VAL A 71 -1.58 -6.21 2.77
N ASN A 72 -0.54 -6.30 1.93
CA ASN A 72 -0.10 -7.55 1.31
C ASN A 72 0.42 -8.57 2.33
N PHE A 73 0.78 -8.14 3.53
CA PHE A 73 1.27 -9.01 4.61
C PHE A 73 0.16 -9.51 5.53
N MET A 74 -1.07 -9.01 5.37
CA MET A 74 -2.21 -9.47 6.15
C MET A 74 -2.58 -10.91 5.77
N PRO A 75 -2.97 -11.76 6.75
CA PRO A 75 -3.68 -12.98 6.46
C PRO A 75 -4.93 -12.71 5.62
N LYS A 76 -5.26 -13.62 4.71
CA LYS A 76 -6.37 -13.49 3.76
C LYS A 76 -7.70 -13.07 4.40
N GLU A 77 -8.05 -13.66 5.53
CA GLU A 77 -9.32 -13.37 6.22
C GLU A 77 -9.31 -12.01 6.94
N GLU A 78 -8.14 -11.55 7.40
CA GLU A 78 -7.97 -10.20 7.94
C GLU A 78 -8.12 -9.16 6.84
N LEU A 79 -7.50 -9.38 5.67
CA LEU A 79 -7.62 -8.50 4.51
C LEU A 79 -9.08 -8.36 4.07
N LYS A 80 -9.83 -9.46 3.98
CA LYS A 80 -11.27 -9.43 3.64
C LYS A 80 -12.08 -8.64 4.66
N SER A 81 -11.83 -8.88 5.95
CA SER A 81 -12.49 -8.17 7.05
C SER A 81 -12.22 -6.66 6.99
N TRP A 82 -10.98 -6.28 6.69
CA TRP A 82 -10.59 -4.89 6.50
C TRP A 82 -11.30 -4.26 5.29
N ILE A 83 -11.31 -4.93 4.13
CA ILE A 83 -12.02 -4.47 2.93
C ILE A 83 -13.50 -4.21 3.22
N GLN A 84 -14.15 -5.12 3.94
CA GLN A 84 -15.56 -4.96 4.32
C GLN A 84 -15.77 -3.74 5.22
N THR A 85 -14.90 -3.55 6.22
CA THR A 85 -14.94 -2.40 7.13
C THR A 85 -14.80 -1.08 6.37
N VAL A 86 -13.83 -0.99 5.46
CA VAL A 86 -13.57 0.20 4.63
C VAL A 86 -14.76 0.50 3.71
N ARG A 87 -15.39 -0.53 3.12
CA ARG A 87 -16.57 -0.38 2.26
C ARG A 87 -17.77 0.16 3.04
N THR A 88 -18.11 -0.46 4.18
CA THR A 88 -19.23 -0.04 5.02
C THR A 88 -19.07 1.41 5.48
N ARG A 89 -17.88 1.80 5.95
CA ARG A 89 -17.59 3.20 6.35
C ARG A 89 -17.72 4.19 5.19
N SER A 90 -17.37 3.78 3.98
CA SER A 90 -17.47 4.64 2.79
C SER A 90 -18.93 4.87 2.38
N VAL A 91 -19.81 3.89 2.60
CA VAL A 91 -21.25 4.02 2.36
C VAL A 91 -21.90 4.91 3.41
N ALA A 92 -21.57 4.75 4.70
CA ALA A 92 -22.14 5.54 5.79
C ALA A 92 -21.77 7.05 5.75
N ARG A 93 -20.77 7.43 4.95
CA ARG A 93 -20.31 8.81 4.75
C ARG A 93 -20.90 9.49 3.52
N LYS A 94 -21.63 8.75 2.68
CA LYS A 94 -22.42 9.30 1.56
C LYS A 94 -23.83 9.60 2.04
#